data_AF-A0A848WHT2-F1
#
_entry.id   AF-A0A848WHT2-F1
#
_cell.length_a   1.000
_cell.length_b   1.000
_cell.length_c   1.000
_cell.angle_alpha   90.00
_cell.angle_beta   90.00
_cell.angle_gamma   90.00
#
_symmetry.space_group_name_H-M   'P 1'
#
loop_
_entity.id
_entity.type
_entity.pdbx_description
1 polymer ?
#
loop_
_entity_poly.entity_id
_entity_poly.type
_entity_poly.pdbx_seq_one_letter_code
_entity_poly.pdbx_strand_id
1 'polypeptide(L)'
;MTLAVLIRAHQFAAQEALLAERLEAAFGSRVYFVTDDSEEPVSTGRFCKIGINRRQVRLLRGGSVGRTWGWQQGDVFFYAARAALPEAMHFAMIESDVFLSKAAADQLATLFTTREEEVLAVRLGRRAKPHSFAKDLEVLGEDTLVTCFFPVARVSARVVDRMQALRRRATQQPELRLNDEAILAAVALKDDVSSANLSEIAPELFDPTCFTLERTQLFEFHAESYDGVSALHPVRNMNALLQRINEIGSFRDLRTRFQEAIEQAQPRQKKQLERALAAAKQSA
;
A
#
# COMPACT_ATOMS: atom_id res chain seq x y z
N MET A 1 -4.93 -14.90 18.77
CA MET A 1 -4.46 -14.80 17.37
C MET A 1 -3.28 -13.85 17.32
N THR A 2 -2.14 -14.24 16.72
CA THR A 2 -0.97 -13.35 16.60
C THR A 2 -1.07 -12.53 15.31
N LEU A 3 -1.08 -11.21 15.44
CA LEU A 3 -1.12 -10.26 14.34
C LEU A 3 0.20 -9.48 14.28
N ALA A 4 0.87 -9.48 13.14
CA ALA A 4 1.99 -8.61 12.86
C ALA A 4 1.50 -7.35 12.13
N VAL A 5 1.80 -6.16 12.66
CA VAL A 5 1.47 -4.87 12.03
C VAL A 5 2.69 -4.37 11.27
N LEU A 6 2.50 -4.12 9.98
CA LEU A 6 3.54 -3.83 9.01
C LEU A 6 3.28 -2.48 8.33
N ILE A 7 4.36 -1.73 8.10
CA ILE A 7 4.36 -0.58 7.19
C ILE A 7 5.26 -0.90 6.00
N ARG A 8 4.72 -0.90 4.79
CA ARG A 8 5.51 -0.95 3.56
C ARG A 8 6.05 0.45 3.29
N ALA A 9 7.37 0.60 3.26
CA ALA A 9 8.01 1.90 3.05
C ALA A 9 9.28 1.81 2.20
N HIS A 10 9.58 2.88 1.47
CA HIS A 10 10.83 3.05 0.70
C HIS A 10 11.79 4.05 1.32
N GLN A 11 11.37 4.71 2.39
CA GLN A 11 12.09 5.73 3.11
C GLN A 11 11.56 5.77 4.55
N PHE A 12 12.18 6.57 5.40
CA PHE A 12 11.69 6.83 6.74
C PHE A 12 11.88 8.30 7.09
N ALA A 13 10.77 9.02 7.24
CA ALA A 13 10.72 10.42 7.63
C ALA A 13 9.59 10.65 8.65
N ALA A 14 9.22 11.91 8.87
CA ALA A 14 8.20 12.29 9.85
C ALA A 14 6.83 11.63 9.58
N GLN A 15 6.47 11.44 8.30
CA GLN A 15 5.21 10.82 7.92
C GLN A 15 5.15 9.35 8.33
N GLU A 16 6.18 8.58 7.99
CA GLU A 16 6.29 7.17 8.33
C GLU A 16 6.37 6.97 9.85
N ALA A 17 7.13 7.82 10.54
CA ALA A 17 7.22 7.80 12.01
C ALA A 17 5.85 8.05 12.67
N LEU A 18 5.10 9.07 12.22
CA LEU A 18 3.79 9.39 12.76
C LEU A 18 2.78 8.25 12.54
N LEU A 19 2.78 7.63 11.35
CA LEU A 19 1.95 6.46 11.07
C LEU A 19 2.29 5.31 12.03
N ALA A 20 3.58 5.00 12.21
CA ALA A 20 4.03 3.95 13.10
C ALA A 20 3.65 4.21 14.56
N GLU A 21 3.79 5.44 15.06
CA GLU A 21 3.39 5.81 16.42
C GLU A 21 1.90 5.61 16.66
N ARG A 22 1.06 6.01 15.70
CA ARG A 22 -0.39 5.84 15.79
C ARG A 22 -0.80 4.37 15.73
N LEU A 23 -0.16 3.58 14.88
CA LEU A 23 -0.40 2.14 14.80
C LEU A 23 0.09 1.39 16.06
N GLU A 24 1.27 1.70 16.60
CA GLU A 24 1.74 1.09 17.86
C GLU A 24 0.79 1.41 19.02
N ALA A 25 0.32 2.67 19.10
CA ALA A 25 -0.64 3.08 20.13
C ALA A 25 -1.99 2.36 20.00
N ALA A 26 -2.54 2.28 18.78
CA ALA A 26 -3.85 1.69 18.53
C ALA A 26 -3.86 0.16 18.68
N PHE A 27 -2.81 -0.53 18.21
CA PHE A 27 -2.72 -1.99 18.28
C PHE A 27 -2.12 -2.51 19.60
N GLY A 28 -1.49 -1.65 20.40
CA GLY A 28 -0.78 -2.06 21.61
C GLY A 28 0.35 -3.05 21.34
N SER A 29 0.92 -3.03 20.13
CA SER A 29 1.92 -3.99 19.67
C SER A 29 3.02 -3.30 18.86
N ARG A 30 4.12 -4.01 18.62
CA ARG A 30 5.24 -3.50 17.82
C ARG A 30 4.83 -3.40 16.35
N VAL A 31 5.21 -2.28 15.73
CA VAL A 31 5.10 -2.09 14.28
C VAL A 31 6.43 -2.42 13.61
N TYR A 32 6.36 -3.13 12.48
CA TYR A 32 7.50 -3.49 11.67
C TYR A 32 7.49 -2.73 10.35
N PHE A 33 8.57 -2.03 10.04
CA PHE A 33 8.79 -1.52 8.70
C PHE A 33 9.32 -2.64 7.80
N VAL A 34 8.67 -2.87 6.67
CA VAL A 34 9.18 -3.75 5.61
C VAL A 34 9.67 -2.87 4.46
N THR A 35 10.99 -2.84 4.23
CA THR A 35 11.63 -1.82 3.37
C THR A 35 12.38 -2.41 2.19
N ASP A 36 12.32 -1.72 1.05
CA ASP A 36 13.19 -2.01 -0.09
C ASP A 36 14.60 -1.45 0.16
N ASP A 37 15.51 -2.32 0.58
CA ASP A 37 16.93 -2.03 0.83
C ASP A 37 17.80 -2.36 -0.41
N SER A 38 17.23 -2.34 -1.62
CA SER A 38 17.96 -2.72 -2.84
C SER A 38 19.01 -1.71 -3.29
N GLU A 39 18.80 -0.43 -3.01
CA GLU A 39 19.75 0.64 -3.34
C GLU A 39 20.58 1.02 -2.12
N GLU A 40 19.91 1.32 -1.01
CA GLU A 40 20.54 1.59 0.28
C GLU A 40 19.66 1.09 1.44
N PRO A 41 20.25 0.68 2.58
CA PRO A 41 19.47 0.30 3.73
C PRO A 41 18.68 1.49 4.31
N VAL A 42 17.36 1.34 4.42
CA VAL A 42 16.50 2.36 5.04
C VAL A 42 16.63 2.31 6.57
N SER A 43 17.07 3.40 7.21
CA SER A 43 17.02 3.49 8.68
C SER A 43 15.58 3.71 9.15
N THR A 44 15.13 3.01 10.19
CA THR A 44 13.74 3.10 10.71
C THR A 44 13.68 3.63 12.14
N GLY A 45 14.75 4.29 12.58
CA GLY A 45 14.86 4.86 13.92
C GLY A 45 14.70 3.80 15.01
N ARG A 46 13.69 3.97 15.88
CA ARG A 46 13.39 3.06 17.00
C ARG A 46 12.54 1.85 16.62
N PHE A 47 11.98 1.81 15.41
CA PHE A 47 11.02 0.80 15.02
C PHE A 47 11.69 -0.48 14.53
N CYS A 48 10.96 -1.60 14.59
CA CYS A 48 11.47 -2.85 14.08
C CYS A 48 11.54 -2.81 12.55
N LYS A 49 12.51 -3.50 11.95
CA LYS A 49 12.75 -3.49 10.51
C LYS A 49 12.88 -4.90 9.93
N ILE A 50 12.25 -5.12 8.79
CA ILE A 50 12.44 -6.25 7.88
C ILE A 50 12.93 -5.68 6.55
N GLY A 51 14.24 -5.53 6.43
CA GLY A 51 14.88 -5.04 5.20
C GLY A 51 14.95 -6.15 4.14
N ILE A 52 14.53 -5.82 2.91
CA ILE A 52 14.59 -6.73 1.77
C ILE A 52 15.34 -6.13 0.59
N ASN A 53 16.29 -6.89 0.05
CA ASN A 53 17.04 -6.54 -1.14
C ASN A 53 16.66 -7.42 -2.34
N ARG A 54 17.13 -7.05 -3.54
CA ARG A 54 16.86 -7.79 -4.79
C ARG A 54 17.15 -9.29 -4.71
N ARG A 55 18.19 -9.71 -3.97
CA ARG A 55 18.52 -11.14 -3.83
C ARG A 55 17.43 -11.88 -3.06
N GLN A 56 16.99 -11.33 -1.92
CA GLN A 56 15.91 -11.91 -1.13
C GLN A 56 14.61 -11.97 -1.94
N VAL A 57 14.29 -10.90 -2.66
CA VAL A 57 13.07 -10.88 -3.49
C VAL A 57 13.10 -11.96 -4.57
N ARG A 58 14.22 -12.14 -5.27
CA ARG A 58 14.37 -13.20 -6.29
C ARG A 58 14.09 -14.59 -5.71
N LEU A 59 14.57 -14.85 -4.49
CA LEU A 59 14.34 -16.11 -3.77
C LEU A 59 12.86 -16.27 -3.37
N LEU A 60 12.25 -15.21 -2.86
CA LEU A 60 10.85 -15.24 -2.42
C LEU A 60 9.90 -15.44 -3.60
N ARG A 61 10.06 -14.69 -4.70
CA ARG A 61 9.14 -14.71 -5.85
C ARG A 61 9.49 -15.74 -6.93
N GLY A 62 10.71 -16.28 -6.93
CA GLY A 62 11.15 -17.32 -7.88
C GLY A 62 11.64 -16.82 -9.24
N GLY A 63 12.28 -15.64 -9.33
CA GLY A 63 12.85 -15.16 -10.60
C GLY A 63 13.33 -13.72 -10.58
N SER A 64 13.82 -13.22 -11.72
CA SER A 64 14.44 -11.88 -11.86
C SER A 64 13.48 -10.75 -11.50
N VAL A 65 14.01 -9.64 -10.98
CA VAL A 65 13.23 -8.44 -10.64
C VAL A 65 13.71 -7.24 -11.42
N GLY A 66 12.77 -6.40 -11.83
CA GLY A 66 13.05 -5.09 -12.39
C GLY A 66 13.60 -4.13 -11.34
N ARG A 67 14.07 -2.96 -11.79
CA ARG A 67 14.67 -1.95 -10.90
C ARG A 67 13.65 -1.39 -9.90
N THR A 68 12.40 -1.22 -10.33
CA THR A 68 11.29 -0.59 -9.59
C THR A 68 10.37 -1.60 -8.89
N TRP A 69 10.89 -2.80 -8.59
CA TRP A 69 10.09 -3.88 -8.01
C TRP A 69 9.45 -3.47 -6.68
N GLY A 70 10.17 -2.70 -5.86
CA GLY A 70 9.71 -2.26 -4.55
C GLY A 70 8.39 -1.51 -4.62
N TRP A 71 8.17 -0.74 -5.68
CA TRP A 71 6.93 0.00 -5.93
C TRP A 71 5.85 -0.84 -6.63
N GLN A 72 6.24 -1.77 -7.49
CA GLN A 72 5.33 -2.50 -8.39
C GLN A 72 4.83 -3.85 -7.83
N GLN A 73 5.43 -4.36 -6.77
CA GLN A 73 5.18 -5.70 -6.24
C GLN A 73 5.04 -5.67 -4.71
N GLY A 74 3.98 -5.04 -4.20
CA GLY A 74 3.67 -4.97 -2.78
C GLY A 74 3.43 -6.33 -2.12
N ASP A 75 2.97 -7.33 -2.88
CA ASP A 75 2.77 -8.70 -2.40
C ASP A 75 4.07 -9.33 -1.86
N VAL A 76 5.23 -8.93 -2.39
CA VAL A 76 6.55 -9.43 -1.94
C VAL A 76 6.84 -9.05 -0.49
N PHE A 77 6.32 -7.92 -0.02
CA PHE A 77 6.52 -7.46 1.36
C PHE A 77 5.79 -8.37 2.35
N PHE A 78 4.65 -8.95 1.97
CA PHE A 78 4.00 -10.01 2.76
C PHE A 78 4.86 -11.26 2.85
N TYR A 79 5.48 -11.71 1.75
CA TYR A 79 6.33 -12.91 1.77
C TYR A 79 7.56 -12.71 2.65
N ALA A 80 8.14 -11.52 2.61
CA ALA A 80 9.25 -11.13 3.45
C ALA A 80 8.86 -11.16 4.94
N ALA A 81 7.73 -10.56 5.28
CA ALA A 81 7.21 -10.57 6.64
C ALA A 81 6.88 -11.99 7.13
N ARG A 82 6.25 -12.80 6.27
CA ARG A 82 5.94 -14.21 6.55
C ARG A 82 7.18 -15.04 6.84
N ALA A 83 8.28 -14.79 6.12
CA ALA A 83 9.56 -15.47 6.35
C ALA A 83 10.27 -14.98 7.62
N ALA A 84 10.14 -13.69 7.96
CA ALA A 84 10.81 -13.08 9.12
C ALA A 84 10.07 -13.33 10.45
N LEU A 85 8.74 -13.48 10.40
CA LEU A 85 7.85 -13.65 11.56
C LEU A 85 7.03 -14.94 11.39
N PRO A 86 7.65 -16.12 11.45
CA PRO A 86 6.99 -17.38 11.13
C PRO A 86 5.82 -17.75 12.06
N GLU A 87 5.79 -17.19 13.27
CA GLU A 87 4.78 -17.37 14.31
C GLU A 87 3.55 -16.44 14.17
N ALA A 88 3.62 -15.42 13.33
CA ALA A 88 2.48 -14.54 13.08
C ALA A 88 1.43 -15.27 12.22
N MET A 89 0.17 -15.24 12.69
CA MET A 89 -0.94 -15.90 12.02
C MET A 89 -1.60 -14.99 10.98
N HIS A 90 -1.49 -13.67 11.18
CA HIS A 90 -1.98 -12.63 10.28
C HIS A 90 -0.94 -11.53 10.13
N PHE A 91 -0.95 -10.89 8.97
CA PHE A 91 -0.11 -9.77 8.61
C PHE A 91 -1.01 -8.62 8.18
N ALA A 92 -1.01 -7.53 8.93
CA ALA A 92 -1.66 -6.27 8.58
C ALA A 92 -0.63 -5.37 7.94
N MET A 93 -0.76 -5.07 6.65
CA MET A 93 0.17 -4.21 5.93
C MET A 93 -0.52 -2.92 5.50
N ILE A 94 0.14 -1.81 5.79
CA ILE A 94 -0.27 -0.46 5.48
C ILE A 94 0.83 0.21 4.65
N GLU A 95 0.47 0.90 3.57
CA GLU A 95 1.44 1.68 2.79
C GLU A 95 1.83 2.98 3.51
N SER A 96 3.08 3.40 3.35
CA SER A 96 3.62 4.60 4.00
C SER A 96 2.93 5.91 3.61
N ASP A 97 2.22 5.95 2.48
CA ASP A 97 1.41 7.09 2.04
C ASP A 97 -0.06 7.00 2.46
N VAL A 98 -0.40 6.10 3.39
CA VAL A 98 -1.66 6.15 4.14
C VAL A 98 -1.49 7.06 5.36
N PHE A 99 -2.44 7.99 5.54
CA PHE A 99 -2.56 8.75 6.78
C PHE A 99 -3.77 8.29 7.57
N LEU A 100 -3.56 8.05 8.87
CA LEU A 100 -4.59 7.71 9.83
C LEU A 100 -4.55 8.72 10.96
N SER A 101 -5.66 9.35 11.32
CA SER A 101 -5.78 10.02 12.62
C SER A 101 -5.67 9.00 13.76
N LYS A 102 -5.64 9.47 15.02
CA LYS A 102 -5.72 8.56 16.17
C LYS A 102 -7.02 7.75 16.14
N ALA A 103 -8.16 8.40 15.90
CA ALA A 103 -9.46 7.72 15.85
C ALA A 103 -9.54 6.70 14.70
N ALA A 104 -9.02 7.05 13.52
CA ALA A 104 -8.95 6.13 12.38
C ALA A 104 -8.06 4.92 12.66
N ALA A 105 -6.92 5.12 13.34
CA ALA A 105 -6.02 4.04 13.74
C ALA A 105 -6.67 3.10 14.78
N ASP A 106 -7.37 3.64 15.78
CA ASP A 106 -8.10 2.86 16.79
C ASP A 106 -9.23 2.02 16.16
N GLN A 107 -9.96 2.59 15.20
CA GLN A 107 -10.99 1.88 14.44
C GLN A 107 -10.38 0.77 13.57
N LEU A 108 -9.27 1.04 12.89
CA LEU A 108 -8.55 0.04 12.10
C LEU A 108 -8.05 -1.12 12.98
N ALA A 109 -7.48 -0.81 14.15
CA ALA A 109 -7.03 -1.81 15.11
C ALA A 109 -8.18 -2.68 15.60
N THR A 110 -9.32 -2.08 15.91
CA THR A 110 -10.53 -2.80 16.29
C THR A 110 -10.97 -3.76 15.18
N LEU A 111 -11.06 -3.28 13.93
CA LEU A 111 -11.41 -4.13 12.78
C LEU A 111 -10.44 -5.29 12.60
N PHE A 112 -9.13 -5.05 12.69
CA PHE A 112 -8.12 -6.08 12.43
C PHE A 112 -7.93 -7.08 13.58
N THR A 113 -8.39 -6.77 14.79
CA THR A 113 -8.25 -7.66 15.96
C THR A 113 -9.52 -8.45 16.27
N THR A 114 -10.69 -7.92 15.92
CA THR A 114 -11.99 -8.55 16.23
C THR A 114 -12.54 -9.45 15.14
N ARG A 115 -12.06 -9.31 13.91
CA ARG A 115 -12.56 -10.04 12.74
C ARG A 115 -11.82 -11.35 12.50
N GLU A 116 -12.53 -12.37 12.05
CA GLU A 116 -12.00 -13.73 11.85
C GLU A 116 -11.61 -14.04 10.40
N GLU A 117 -12.04 -13.21 9.44
CA GLU A 117 -11.79 -13.45 8.02
C GLU A 117 -10.29 -13.49 7.70
N GLU A 118 -9.87 -14.46 6.89
CA GLU A 118 -8.46 -14.61 6.52
C GLU A 118 -7.93 -13.43 5.70
N VAL A 119 -8.80 -12.73 4.98
CA VAL A 119 -8.44 -11.54 4.21
C VAL A 119 -9.39 -10.39 4.50
N LEU A 120 -8.82 -9.23 4.85
CA LEU A 120 -9.51 -7.95 4.86
C LEU A 120 -8.75 -7.03 3.91
N ALA A 121 -9.40 -6.49 2.88
CA ALA A 121 -8.76 -5.53 1.99
C ALA A 121 -9.77 -4.51 1.44
N VAL A 122 -9.27 -3.33 1.09
CA VAL A 122 -10.09 -2.23 0.59
C VAL A 122 -10.57 -2.55 -0.83
N ARG A 123 -11.85 -2.32 -1.13
CA ARG A 123 -12.47 -2.59 -2.46
C ARG A 123 -12.18 -4.01 -2.96
N LEU A 124 -12.13 -4.99 -2.07
CA LEU A 124 -12.00 -6.41 -2.43
C LEU A 124 -13.33 -6.91 -2.98
N GLY A 125 -13.33 -7.51 -4.17
CA GLY A 125 -14.55 -8.10 -4.71
C GLY A 125 -14.47 -8.47 -6.18
N ARG A 126 -15.63 -8.79 -6.76
CA ARG A 126 -15.77 -9.09 -8.18
C ARG A 126 -16.23 -7.87 -8.98
N ARG A 127 -15.88 -7.83 -10.27
CA ARG A 127 -16.26 -6.78 -11.22
C ARG A 127 -17.01 -7.39 -12.41
N ALA A 128 -17.78 -6.56 -13.10
CA ALA A 128 -18.48 -6.97 -14.32
C ALA A 128 -17.53 -7.14 -15.54
N LYS A 129 -16.34 -6.54 -15.49
CA LYS A 129 -15.34 -6.58 -16.58
C LYS A 129 -13.93 -6.72 -15.99
N PRO A 130 -13.01 -7.43 -16.68
CA PRO A 130 -11.63 -7.56 -16.23
C PRO A 130 -10.96 -6.19 -16.13
N HIS A 131 -10.16 -6.01 -15.07
CA HIS A 131 -9.27 -4.87 -14.97
C HIS A 131 -7.97 -5.15 -15.74
N SER A 132 -7.31 -4.10 -16.26
CA SER A 132 -6.08 -4.25 -17.04
C SER A 132 -4.96 -4.97 -16.29
N PHE A 133 -4.91 -4.83 -14.96
CA PHE A 133 -3.92 -5.49 -14.11
C PHE A 133 -4.27 -6.95 -13.74
N ALA A 134 -5.51 -7.37 -13.96
CA ALA A 134 -5.98 -8.73 -13.67
C ALA A 134 -6.07 -9.62 -14.92
N LYS A 135 -5.87 -9.06 -16.12
CA LYS A 135 -6.07 -9.77 -17.40
C LYS A 135 -5.20 -11.04 -17.53
N ASP A 136 -3.97 -11.00 -17.03
CA ASP A 136 -3.00 -12.09 -17.18
C ASP A 136 -3.28 -13.25 -16.20
N LEU A 137 -4.26 -13.11 -15.29
CA LEU A 137 -4.72 -14.18 -14.40
C LEU A 137 -5.33 -15.34 -15.19
N GLU A 138 -5.95 -15.07 -16.34
CA GLU A 138 -6.58 -16.10 -17.19
C GLU A 138 -5.56 -17.15 -17.65
N VAL A 139 -4.34 -16.73 -18.00
CA VAL A 139 -3.25 -17.64 -18.42
C VAL A 139 -2.85 -18.60 -17.29
N LEU A 140 -3.11 -18.22 -16.04
CA LEU A 140 -2.87 -19.04 -14.86
C LEU A 140 -4.12 -19.81 -14.41
N GLY A 141 -5.22 -19.76 -15.17
CA GLY A 141 -6.50 -20.37 -14.81
C GLY A 141 -7.16 -19.72 -13.59
N GLU A 142 -6.85 -18.46 -13.30
CA GLU A 142 -7.43 -17.69 -12.21
C GLU A 142 -8.51 -16.73 -12.74
N ASP A 143 -9.44 -16.31 -11.88
CA ASP A 143 -10.52 -15.39 -12.25
C ASP A 143 -9.99 -13.97 -12.53
N THR A 144 -10.30 -13.42 -13.71
CA THR A 144 -9.88 -12.07 -14.12
C THR A 144 -10.84 -10.97 -13.66
N LEU A 145 -12.03 -11.35 -13.19
CA LEU A 145 -13.09 -10.44 -12.75
C LEU A 145 -12.90 -10.00 -11.30
N VAL A 146 -11.67 -9.98 -10.80
CA VAL A 146 -11.34 -9.66 -9.41
C VAL A 146 -10.80 -8.24 -9.26
N THR A 147 -10.96 -7.66 -8.07
CA THR A 147 -10.43 -6.34 -7.74
C THR A 147 -10.05 -6.25 -6.26
N CYS A 148 -9.10 -5.39 -5.97
CA CYS A 148 -8.65 -5.03 -4.64
C CYS A 148 -7.97 -3.65 -4.74
N PHE A 149 -7.88 -2.94 -3.61
CA PHE A 149 -7.06 -1.75 -3.45
C PHE A 149 -6.11 -1.98 -2.27
N PHE A 150 -4.81 -2.09 -2.58
CA PHE A 150 -3.79 -2.63 -1.68
C PHE A 150 -3.31 -1.76 -0.49
N PRO A 151 -3.50 -0.42 -0.42
CA PRO A 151 -2.81 0.39 0.59
C PRO A 151 -3.05 -0.01 2.04
N VAL A 152 -4.15 -0.71 2.32
CA VAL A 152 -4.45 -1.32 3.63
C VAL A 152 -5.02 -2.72 3.42
N ALA A 153 -4.33 -3.74 3.95
CA ALA A 153 -4.81 -5.12 3.92
C ALA A 153 -4.37 -5.90 5.17
N ARG A 154 -5.20 -6.84 5.62
CA ARG A 154 -4.84 -7.90 6.58
C ARG A 154 -4.97 -9.25 5.90
N VAL A 155 -3.93 -10.06 5.98
CA VAL A 155 -3.85 -11.35 5.27
C VAL A 155 -3.35 -12.44 6.22
N SER A 156 -4.02 -13.59 6.26
CA SER A 156 -3.59 -14.75 7.04
C SER A 156 -2.30 -15.36 6.48
N ALA A 157 -1.49 -16.00 7.32
CA ALA A 157 -0.27 -16.68 6.91
C ALA A 157 -0.51 -17.69 5.77
N ARG A 158 -1.61 -18.45 5.85
CA ARG A 158 -2.04 -19.42 4.82
C ARG A 158 -2.29 -18.74 3.47
N VAL A 159 -2.93 -17.57 3.48
CA VAL A 159 -3.20 -16.82 2.25
C VAL A 159 -1.91 -16.20 1.70
N VAL A 160 -1.01 -15.70 2.55
CA VAL A 160 0.32 -15.21 2.10
C VAL A 160 1.10 -16.31 1.38
N ASP A 161 1.09 -17.54 1.90
CA ASP A 161 1.78 -18.68 1.27
C ASP A 161 1.17 -19.00 -0.12
N ARG A 162 -0.16 -18.90 -0.26
CA ARG A 162 -0.87 -19.08 -1.56
C ARG A 162 -0.58 -17.95 -2.54
N MET A 163 -0.54 -16.70 -2.08
CA MET A 163 -0.14 -15.55 -2.90
C MET A 163 1.29 -15.76 -3.43
N GLN A 164 2.22 -16.21 -2.59
CA GLN A 164 3.60 -16.49 -2.98
C GLN A 164 3.67 -17.59 -4.05
N ALA A 165 2.88 -18.66 -3.89
CA ALA A 165 2.80 -19.74 -4.87
C ALA A 165 2.26 -19.24 -6.22
N LEU A 166 1.22 -18.40 -6.23
CA LEU A 166 0.68 -17.79 -7.45
C LEU A 166 1.72 -16.88 -8.12
N ARG A 167 2.42 -16.04 -7.36
CA ARG A 167 3.51 -15.19 -7.87
C ARG A 167 4.63 -16.01 -8.52
N ARG A 168 5.00 -17.15 -7.92
CA ARG A 168 6.02 -18.05 -8.47
C ARG A 168 5.58 -18.67 -9.80
N ARG A 169 4.33 -19.14 -9.90
CA ARG A 169 3.75 -19.62 -11.17
C ARG A 169 3.78 -18.54 -12.24
N ALA A 170 3.36 -17.31 -11.90
CA ALA A 170 3.41 -16.19 -12.83
C ALA A 170 4.83 -15.85 -13.29
N THR A 171 5.82 -15.98 -12.40
CA THR A 171 7.22 -15.65 -12.71
C THR A 171 7.88 -16.66 -13.65
N GLN A 172 7.35 -17.88 -13.75
CA GLN A 172 7.78 -18.88 -14.74
C GLN A 172 7.35 -18.52 -16.17
N GLN A 173 6.44 -17.56 -16.32
CA GLN A 173 5.91 -17.07 -17.59
C GLN A 173 6.29 -15.59 -17.76
N PRO A 174 7.48 -15.28 -18.33
CA PRO A 174 8.09 -13.94 -18.31
C PRO A 174 7.30 -12.87 -19.08
N GLU A 175 6.29 -13.24 -19.84
CA GLU A 175 5.32 -12.37 -20.52
C GLU A 175 4.23 -11.83 -19.57
N LEU A 176 3.90 -12.56 -18.50
CA LEU A 176 2.81 -12.19 -17.60
C LEU A 176 3.20 -10.98 -16.72
N ARG A 177 2.25 -10.07 -16.55
CA ARG A 177 2.40 -8.84 -15.76
C ARG A 177 1.26 -8.75 -14.76
N LEU A 178 1.40 -9.49 -13.66
CA LEU A 178 0.49 -9.38 -12.52
C LEU A 178 0.98 -8.33 -11.53
N ASN A 179 0.11 -7.39 -11.16
CA ASN A 179 0.31 -6.57 -9.97
C ASN A 179 0.01 -7.36 -8.69
N ASP A 180 0.35 -6.77 -7.57
CA ASP A 180 0.04 -7.23 -6.22
C ASP A 180 -1.47 -7.28 -5.93
N GLU A 181 -2.26 -6.28 -6.36
CA GLU A 181 -3.72 -6.32 -6.17
C GLU A 181 -4.37 -7.55 -6.82
N ALA A 182 -3.99 -7.90 -8.05
CA ALA A 182 -4.55 -9.05 -8.75
C ALA A 182 -4.20 -10.36 -8.06
N ILE A 183 -2.96 -10.49 -7.55
CA ILE A 183 -2.55 -11.69 -6.80
C ILE A 183 -3.35 -11.83 -5.51
N LEU A 184 -3.47 -10.76 -4.72
CA LEU A 184 -4.24 -10.81 -3.48
C LEU A 184 -5.71 -11.15 -3.79
N ALA A 185 -6.33 -10.45 -4.73
CA ALA A 185 -7.75 -10.64 -5.05
C ALA A 185 -8.05 -12.04 -5.61
N ALA A 186 -7.18 -12.58 -6.48
CA ALA A 186 -7.33 -13.92 -7.05
C ALA A 186 -7.28 -15.03 -5.98
N VAL A 187 -6.44 -14.86 -4.96
CA VAL A 187 -6.36 -15.82 -3.85
C VAL A 187 -7.50 -15.62 -2.85
N ALA A 188 -7.83 -14.37 -2.52
CA ALA A 188 -8.81 -14.02 -1.49
C ALA A 188 -10.26 -14.36 -1.86
N LEU A 189 -10.58 -14.43 -3.17
CA LEU A 189 -11.93 -14.69 -3.67
C LEU A 189 -12.14 -16.16 -4.11
N LYS A 190 -11.27 -17.07 -3.69
CA LYS A 190 -11.51 -18.52 -3.82
C LYS A 190 -12.51 -18.98 -2.76
N ASP A 191 -13.35 -19.95 -3.10
CA ASP A 191 -14.45 -20.43 -2.26
C ASP A 191 -14.01 -20.94 -0.88
N ASP A 192 -12.74 -21.34 -0.74
CA ASP A 192 -12.16 -21.89 0.49
C ASP A 192 -11.42 -20.85 1.36
N VAL A 193 -11.50 -19.56 1.02
CA VAL A 193 -10.89 -18.44 1.75
C VAL A 193 -11.98 -17.52 2.27
N SER A 194 -11.99 -17.29 3.58
CA SER A 194 -12.87 -16.28 4.17
C SER A 194 -12.30 -14.88 3.93
N SER A 195 -13.09 -13.99 3.31
CA SER A 195 -12.64 -12.63 3.02
C SER A 195 -13.75 -11.60 3.17
N ALA A 196 -13.36 -10.36 3.46
CA ALA A 196 -14.29 -9.23 3.55
C ALA A 196 -13.70 -7.95 2.94
N ASN A 197 -14.59 -7.14 2.37
CA ASN A 197 -14.28 -5.84 1.78
C ASN A 197 -14.31 -4.75 2.86
N LEU A 198 -13.15 -4.17 3.16
CA LEU A 198 -13.02 -3.10 4.15
C LEU A 198 -13.90 -1.87 3.85
N SER A 199 -14.12 -1.56 2.56
CA SER A 199 -14.98 -0.44 2.15
C SER A 199 -16.47 -0.68 2.42
N GLU A 200 -16.90 -1.95 2.54
CA GLU A 200 -18.30 -2.28 2.85
C GLU A 200 -18.52 -2.35 4.36
N ILE A 201 -17.56 -2.90 5.11
CA ILE A 201 -17.70 -3.09 6.56
C ILE A 201 -17.32 -1.84 7.38
N ALA A 202 -16.53 -0.92 6.81
CA ALA A 202 -16.10 0.32 7.46
C ALA A 202 -16.08 1.49 6.44
N PRO A 203 -17.24 1.85 5.85
CA PRO A 203 -17.30 2.84 4.78
C PRO A 203 -16.80 4.22 5.19
N GLU A 204 -16.99 4.63 6.45
CA GLU A 204 -16.48 5.92 6.96
C GLU A 204 -14.95 5.95 7.06
N LEU A 205 -14.34 4.81 7.37
CA LEU A 205 -12.88 4.69 7.46
C LEU A 205 -12.26 4.66 6.06
N PHE A 206 -12.92 4.05 5.08
CA PHE A 206 -12.41 3.90 3.71
C PHE A 206 -13.28 4.63 2.69
N ASP A 207 -13.61 5.88 2.97
CA ASP A 207 -14.41 6.73 2.09
C ASP A 207 -13.69 6.89 0.73
N PRO A 208 -14.37 6.54 -0.39
CA PRO A 208 -13.74 6.59 -1.71
C PRO A 208 -13.38 8.00 -2.19
N THR A 209 -13.88 9.05 -1.54
CA THR A 209 -13.56 10.45 -1.87
C THR A 209 -12.17 10.88 -1.38
N CYS A 210 -11.69 10.29 -0.28
CA CYS A 210 -10.39 10.61 0.34
C CYS A 210 -9.39 9.44 0.33
N PHE A 211 -9.87 8.21 0.14
CA PHE A 211 -9.07 6.99 0.03
C PHE A 211 -9.11 6.47 -1.41
N THR A 212 -8.31 7.09 -2.29
CA THR A 212 -8.35 6.89 -3.74
C THR A 212 -6.95 6.92 -4.36
N LEU A 213 -6.82 6.71 -5.67
CA LEU A 213 -5.58 6.93 -6.42
C LEU A 213 -5.60 8.26 -7.19
N GLU A 214 -6.78 8.86 -7.30
CA GLU A 214 -7.04 10.00 -8.18
C GLU A 214 -6.65 11.35 -7.56
N ARG A 215 -6.49 11.40 -6.24
CA ARG A 215 -6.23 12.64 -5.50
C ARG A 215 -5.08 12.43 -4.53
N THR A 216 -4.14 13.36 -4.48
CA THR A 216 -3.06 13.33 -3.49
C THR A 216 -3.21 14.51 -2.55
N GLN A 217 -3.07 14.23 -1.27
CA GLN A 217 -3.21 15.18 -0.18
C GLN A 217 -1.83 15.48 0.43
N LEU A 218 -1.69 16.64 1.07
CA LEU A 218 -0.44 17.13 1.65
C LEU A 218 -0.34 16.70 3.12
N PHE A 219 0.74 15.98 3.46
CA PHE A 219 0.96 15.46 4.81
C PHE A 219 0.97 16.57 5.88
N GLU A 220 1.67 17.67 5.61
CA GLU A 220 1.86 18.78 6.55
C GLU A 220 0.53 19.41 6.95
N PHE A 221 -0.45 19.44 6.05
CA PHE A 221 -1.79 19.97 6.34
C PHE A 221 -2.53 19.09 7.35
N HIS A 222 -2.49 17.76 7.17
CA HIS A 222 -3.23 16.82 8.01
C HIS A 222 -2.53 16.53 9.35
N ALA A 223 -1.20 16.52 9.38
CA ALA A 223 -0.43 16.16 10.58
C ALA A 223 -0.76 17.04 11.80
N GLU A 224 -1.08 18.31 11.58
CA GLU A 224 -1.34 19.29 12.64
C GLU A 224 -2.81 19.32 13.11
N SER A 225 -3.75 18.94 12.25
CA SER A 225 -5.16 19.35 12.41
C SER A 225 -6.21 18.29 12.13
N TYR A 226 -5.84 17.17 11.49
CA TYR A 226 -6.84 16.17 11.11
C TYR A 226 -7.14 15.21 12.25
N ASP A 227 -8.38 15.28 12.75
CA ASP A 227 -8.95 14.43 13.80
C ASP A 227 -10.09 13.52 13.29
N GLY A 228 -10.40 13.57 11.99
CA GLY A 228 -11.46 12.79 11.37
C GLY A 228 -11.24 11.28 11.44
N VAL A 229 -12.30 10.50 11.22
CA VAL A 229 -12.27 9.03 11.31
C VAL A 229 -11.83 8.34 10.01
N SER A 230 -11.74 9.07 8.90
CA SER A 230 -11.38 8.49 7.60
C SER A 230 -9.87 8.31 7.47
N ALA A 231 -9.48 7.20 6.84
CA ALA A 231 -8.14 7.03 6.30
C ALA A 231 -8.01 7.89 5.04
N LEU A 232 -6.83 8.48 4.85
CA LEU A 232 -6.52 9.31 3.69
C LEU A 232 -5.45 8.62 2.87
N HIS A 233 -5.63 8.58 1.54
CA HIS A 233 -4.63 8.01 0.64
C HIS A 233 -4.80 8.54 -0.80
N PRO A 234 -3.69 8.81 -1.51
CA PRO A 234 -2.33 8.95 -0.98
C PRO A 234 -2.13 10.30 -0.27
N VAL A 235 -1.41 10.28 0.85
CA VAL A 235 -0.89 11.45 1.55
C VAL A 235 0.61 11.52 1.35
N ARG A 236 1.14 12.68 0.96
CA ARG A 236 2.56 12.86 0.68
C ARG A 236 3.07 14.16 1.28
N ASN A 237 4.29 14.14 1.81
CA ASN A 237 4.98 15.36 2.17
C ASN A 237 5.37 16.18 0.95
N MET A 238 5.68 17.45 1.19
CA MET A 238 6.00 18.43 0.15
C MET A 238 7.16 17.98 -0.77
N ASN A 239 8.21 17.39 -0.20
CA ASN A 239 9.38 16.96 -0.97
C ASN A 239 9.04 15.80 -1.91
N ALA A 240 8.29 14.81 -1.42
CA ALA A 240 7.82 13.68 -2.21
C ALA A 240 6.87 14.11 -3.34
N LEU A 241 6.03 15.13 -3.11
CA LEU A 241 5.19 15.72 -4.15
C LEU A 241 6.02 16.40 -5.24
N LEU A 242 7.00 17.24 -4.86
CA LEU A 242 7.87 17.93 -5.81
C LEU A 242 8.67 16.93 -6.66
N GLN A 243 9.24 15.90 -6.02
CA GLN A 243 9.92 14.82 -6.74
C GLN A 243 8.96 14.14 -7.73
N ARG A 244 7.74 13.83 -7.30
CA ARG A 244 6.76 13.14 -8.14
C ARG A 244 6.30 13.97 -9.34
N ILE A 245 6.18 15.29 -9.18
CA ILE A 245 5.90 16.23 -10.29
C ILE A 245 7.00 16.15 -11.35
N ASN A 246 8.26 16.05 -10.93
CA ASN A 246 9.40 15.98 -11.85
C ASN A 246 9.50 14.61 -12.56
N GLU A 247 8.97 13.55 -11.97
CA GLU A 247 8.99 12.19 -12.55
C GLU A 247 7.85 11.93 -13.55
N ILE A 248 6.68 12.54 -13.35
CA ILE A 248 5.51 12.28 -14.20
C ILE A 248 5.56 13.17 -15.45
N GLY A 249 5.68 12.55 -16.62
CA GLY A 249 5.75 13.26 -17.91
C GLY A 249 4.44 13.79 -18.48
N SER A 250 3.30 13.66 -17.78
CA SER A 250 1.98 14.13 -18.26
C SER A 250 1.41 15.23 -17.37
N PHE A 251 1.51 16.48 -17.84
CA PHE A 251 1.04 17.67 -17.11
C PHE A 251 -0.47 17.64 -16.78
N ARG A 252 -1.31 17.08 -17.68
CA ARG A 252 -2.76 17.04 -17.48
C ARG A 252 -3.14 16.14 -16.31
N ASP A 253 -2.47 15.00 -16.19
CA ASP A 253 -2.70 14.03 -15.10
C ASP A 253 -2.20 14.58 -13.77
N LEU A 254 -1.13 15.38 -13.80
CA LEU A 254 -0.56 16.02 -12.62
C LEU A 254 -1.48 17.06 -11.98
N ARG A 255 -2.06 17.95 -12.78
CA ARG A 255 -2.85 19.06 -12.23
C ARG A 255 -4.09 18.57 -11.49
N THR A 256 -4.87 17.67 -12.09
CA THR A 256 -6.07 17.13 -11.45
C THR A 256 -5.70 16.35 -10.18
N ARG A 257 -4.65 15.53 -10.24
CA ARG A 257 -4.22 14.68 -9.12
C ARG A 257 -3.69 15.45 -7.93
N PHE A 258 -3.04 16.60 -8.16
CA PHE A 258 -2.40 17.41 -7.11
C PHE A 258 -3.18 18.68 -6.74
N GLN A 259 -4.35 18.91 -7.35
CA GLN A 259 -5.17 20.09 -7.06
C GLN A 259 -5.45 20.24 -5.56
N GLU A 260 -5.80 19.14 -4.88
CA GLU A 260 -6.10 19.13 -3.45
C GLU A 260 -4.87 19.47 -2.60
N ALA A 261 -3.72 18.84 -2.85
CA ALA A 261 -2.46 19.19 -2.18
C ALA A 261 -2.06 20.68 -2.39
N ILE A 262 -2.34 21.25 -3.56
CA ILE A 262 -2.08 22.68 -3.86
C ILE A 262 -3.00 23.60 -3.06
N GLU A 263 -4.25 23.21 -2.87
CA GLU A 263 -5.23 23.95 -2.06
C GLU A 263 -4.90 23.89 -0.57
N GLN A 264 -4.37 22.75 -0.10
CA GLN A 264 -3.90 22.54 1.27
C GLN A 264 -2.55 23.21 1.57
N ALA A 265 -1.76 23.55 0.54
CA ALA A 265 -0.42 24.09 0.69
C ALA A 265 -0.40 25.53 1.21
N GLN A 266 0.51 25.83 2.13
CA GLN A 266 0.78 27.20 2.59
C GLN A 266 1.27 28.09 1.43
N PRO A 267 1.15 29.43 1.49
CA PRO A 267 1.46 30.31 0.37
C PRO A 267 2.85 30.13 -0.25
N ARG A 268 3.87 29.77 0.56
CA ARG A 268 5.22 29.46 0.07
C ARG A 268 5.28 28.10 -0.64
N GLN A 269 4.67 27.07 -0.07
CA GLN A 269 4.58 25.73 -0.66
C GLN A 269 3.79 25.77 -1.97
N LYS A 270 2.63 26.45 -1.98
CA LYS A 270 1.80 26.63 -3.18
C LYS A 270 2.62 27.20 -4.35
N LYS A 271 3.40 28.26 -4.11
CA LYS A 271 4.30 28.84 -5.13
C LYS A 271 5.35 27.84 -5.62
N GLN A 272 5.86 26.96 -4.77
CA GLN A 272 6.82 25.92 -5.17
C GLN A 272 6.15 24.86 -6.05
N LEU A 273 4.96 24.37 -5.67
CA LEU A 273 4.19 23.41 -6.46
C LEU A 273 3.80 23.98 -7.83
N GLU A 274 3.30 25.22 -7.86
CA GLU A 274 2.92 25.89 -9.11
C GLU A 274 4.12 26.08 -10.05
N ARG A 275 5.30 26.43 -9.51
CA ARG A 275 6.54 26.53 -10.30
C ARG A 275 6.97 25.17 -10.84
N ALA A 276 6.93 24.11 -10.03
CA ALA A 276 7.29 22.76 -10.45
C ALA A 276 6.34 22.26 -11.56
N LEU A 277 5.03 22.48 -11.40
CA LEU A 277 4.03 22.15 -12.42
C LEU A 277 4.24 22.94 -13.72
N ALA A 278 4.54 24.23 -13.63
CA ALA A 278 4.84 25.05 -14.80
C ALA A 278 6.09 24.56 -15.55
N ALA A 279 7.14 24.14 -14.83
CA ALA A 279 8.34 23.54 -15.42
C ALA A 279 8.06 22.19 -16.09
N ALA A 280 7.27 21.32 -15.44
CA ALA A 280 6.84 20.05 -16.01
C ALA A 280 6.03 20.24 -17.31
N LYS A 281 5.18 21.28 -17.37
CA LYS A 281 4.44 21.64 -18.59
C LYS A 281 5.35 22.01 -19.76
N GLN A 282 6.49 22.64 -19.50
CA GLN A 282 7.44 23.04 -20.54
C GLN A 282 8.27 21.86 -21.07
N SER A 283 8.34 20.77 -20.30
CA SER A 283 9.13 19.59 -20.61
C SER A 283 8.31 18.47 -21.29
N ALA A 284 6.98 18.62 -21.34
CA ALA A 284 6.03 17.68 -21.94
C ALA A 284 5.58 18.15 -23.33
#